data_AF-A0A821FQJ4-F1
#
_entry.id   AF-A0A821FQJ4-F1
#
_cell.length_a   1.000
_cell.length_b   1.000
_cell.length_c   1.000
_cell.angle_alpha   90.00
_cell.angle_beta   90.00
_cell.angle_gamma   90.00
#
_symmetry.space_group_name_H-M   'P 1'
#
loop_
_entity.id
_entity.type
_entity.pdbx_description
1 polymer ?
#
loop_
_entity_poly.entity_id
_entity_poly.type
_entity_poly.pdbx_seq_one_letter_code
_entity_poly.pdbx_strand_id
1 'polypeptide(L)'
;CIKPNHGKVANQFDEELVQEQLRYNGILEISHIRNQGWPVRFTFEEFLKRYKFISYPQSSPVRINEVTCETILKQLKFNDYVIGKSKIFLKLQHFEVLNQRYEQYIKKIIICQKIIKGFLTRQKILRKAKYNATERHSFMSEVNYSGKKIMDKLVALPNVSAKSIQQIPLNPDDSKRSGHYAKKRLKSNKKSTSTADESIPMDEHEHTEMLRIAKVSRHQSEVFD
;
A
#
# COMPACT_ATOMS: atom_id res chain seq x y z
N CYS A 1 -25.77 12.36 31.20
CA CYS A 1 -25.05 13.65 31.31
C CYS A 1 -24.78 13.90 32.78
N ILE A 2 -23.60 14.42 33.14
CA ILE A 2 -23.22 14.71 34.53
C ILE A 2 -22.99 16.22 34.64
N LYS A 3 -23.59 16.87 35.63
CA LYS A 3 -23.36 18.28 35.93
C LYS A 3 -22.14 18.42 36.85
N PRO A 4 -21.08 19.14 36.45
CA PRO A 4 -19.84 19.18 37.22
C PRO A 4 -19.86 20.14 38.41
N ASN A 5 -20.67 21.21 38.39
CA ASN A 5 -20.83 22.17 39.47
C ASN A 5 -22.15 22.94 39.34
N HIS A 6 -22.64 23.54 40.44
CA HIS A 6 -23.82 24.41 40.43
C HIS A 6 -23.59 25.78 39.81
N GLY A 7 -22.38 26.33 39.99
CA GLY A 7 -22.03 27.71 39.61
C GLY A 7 -21.93 27.97 38.10
N LYS A 8 -22.07 26.93 37.25
CA LYS A 8 -21.83 26.99 35.80
C LYS A 8 -20.43 27.52 35.45
N VAL A 9 -19.46 27.30 36.34
CA VAL A 9 -18.08 27.75 36.16
C VAL A 9 -17.30 26.69 35.39
N ALA A 10 -16.55 27.10 34.37
CA ALA A 10 -15.70 26.18 33.63
C ALA A 10 -14.57 25.62 34.52
N ASN A 11 -14.18 24.36 34.31
CA ASN A 11 -13.10 23.66 35.03
C ASN A 11 -13.26 23.55 36.56
N GLN A 12 -14.45 23.84 37.10
CA GLN A 12 -14.77 23.58 38.50
C GLN A 12 -15.48 22.24 38.63
N PHE A 13 -14.98 21.38 39.51
CA PHE A 13 -15.54 20.05 39.77
C PHE A 13 -15.98 19.97 41.23
N ASP A 14 -17.25 19.69 41.43
CA ASP A 14 -17.88 19.49 42.73
C ASP A 14 -18.05 17.97 42.93
N GLU A 15 -17.22 17.41 43.81
CA GLU A 15 -17.14 15.97 44.02
C GLU A 15 -18.42 15.41 44.64
N GLU A 16 -19.01 16.09 45.62
CA GLU A 16 -20.21 15.62 46.30
C GLU A 16 -21.40 15.58 45.35
N LEU A 17 -21.60 16.66 44.59
CA LEU A 17 -22.64 16.75 43.56
C LEU A 17 -22.49 15.64 42.51
N VAL A 18 -21.27 15.39 42.04
CA VAL A 18 -21.03 14.36 41.02
C VAL A 18 -21.17 12.96 41.61
N GLN A 19 -20.72 12.73 42.84
CA GLN A 19 -20.85 11.44 43.51
C GLN A 19 -22.32 11.08 43.75
N GLU A 20 -23.14 12.03 44.20
CA GLU A 20 -24.58 11.83 44.36
C GLU A 20 -25.23 11.51 43.01
N GLN A 21 -24.83 12.20 41.94
CA GLN A 21 -25.23 11.87 40.57
C GLN A 21 -24.87 10.45 40.16
N LEU A 22 -23.66 9.99 40.43
CA LEU A 22 -23.26 8.63 40.08
C LEU A 22 -24.09 7.58 40.84
N ARG A 23 -24.43 7.85 42.11
CA ARG A 23 -25.24 6.96 42.94
C ARG A 23 -26.69 6.91 42.49
N TYR A 24 -27.38 8.05 42.35
CA TYR A 24 -28.81 8.03 41.97
C TYR A 24 -29.03 7.54 40.54
N ASN A 25 -28.07 7.76 39.62
CA ASN A 25 -28.15 7.22 38.26
C ASN A 25 -27.75 5.73 38.18
N GLY A 26 -27.32 5.12 39.29
CA GLY A 26 -26.94 3.71 39.35
C GLY A 26 -25.67 3.37 38.55
N ILE A 27 -24.80 4.36 38.29
CA ILE A 27 -23.66 4.18 37.37
C ILE A 27 -22.63 3.21 37.96
N LEU A 28 -22.47 3.21 39.29
CA LEU A 28 -21.55 2.31 40.00
C LEU A 28 -22.03 0.87 39.94
N GLU A 29 -23.33 0.64 40.12
CA GLU A 29 -23.98 -0.67 40.03
C GLU A 29 -23.89 -1.21 38.60
N ILE A 30 -24.16 -0.38 37.59
CA ILE A 30 -24.03 -0.75 36.18
C ILE A 30 -22.57 -1.10 35.84
N SER A 31 -21.60 -0.33 36.36
CA SER A 31 -20.18 -0.61 36.19
C SER A 31 -19.80 -1.96 36.82
N HIS A 32 -20.28 -2.21 38.03
CA HIS A 32 -20.05 -3.46 38.74
C HIS A 32 -20.62 -4.68 37.99
N ILE A 33 -21.88 -4.61 37.54
CA ILE A 33 -22.52 -5.66 36.74
C ILE A 33 -21.75 -5.91 35.44
N ARG A 34 -21.29 -4.84 34.77
CA ARG A 34 -20.50 -4.98 33.54
C ARG A 34 -19.13 -5.59 33.76
N ASN A 35 -18.48 -5.30 34.88
CA ASN A 35 -17.18 -5.87 35.23
C ASN A 35 -17.28 -7.35 35.61
N GLN A 36 -18.35 -7.75 36.29
CA GLN A 36 -18.58 -9.16 36.64
C GLN A 36 -19.10 -9.99 35.47
N GLY A 37 -19.84 -9.36 34.55
CA GLY A 37 -20.38 -10.03 33.37
C GLY A 37 -19.43 -10.11 32.17
N TRP A 38 -20.03 -10.30 31.00
CA TRP A 38 -19.34 -10.40 29.71
C TRP A 38 -19.84 -9.31 28.76
N PRO A 39 -19.27 -8.09 28.83
CA PRO A 39 -19.78 -6.94 28.08
C PRO A 39 -19.53 -7.04 26.58
N VAL A 40 -18.49 -7.77 26.16
CA VAL A 40 -18.12 -7.93 24.74
C VAL A 40 -18.90 -9.10 24.14
N ARG A 41 -19.54 -8.87 22.98
CA ARG A 41 -20.40 -9.86 22.32
C ARG A 41 -20.09 -9.91 20.83
N PHE A 42 -19.90 -11.12 20.30
CA PHE A 42 -19.72 -11.35 18.87
C PHE A 42 -20.71 -12.39 18.38
N THR A 43 -21.22 -12.25 17.16
CA THR A 43 -21.79 -13.40 16.46
C THR A 43 -20.68 -14.37 16.04
N PHE A 44 -21.03 -15.64 15.81
CA PHE A 44 -20.05 -16.61 15.33
C PHE A 44 -19.41 -16.20 14.00
N GLU A 45 -20.19 -15.61 13.10
CA GLU A 45 -19.71 -15.11 11.82
C GLU A 45 -18.70 -13.97 12.00
N GLU A 46 -19.03 -12.95 12.80
CA GLU A 46 -18.14 -11.82 13.07
C GLU A 46 -16.83 -12.27 13.70
N PHE A 47 -16.92 -13.19 14.67
CA PHE A 47 -15.76 -13.70 15.38
C PHE A 47 -14.82 -14.46 14.44
N LEU A 48 -15.35 -15.40 13.65
CA LEU A 48 -14.54 -16.18 12.72
C LEU A 48 -13.96 -15.30 11.60
N LYS A 49 -14.75 -14.39 11.04
CA LYS A 49 -14.27 -13.48 9.99
C LYS A 49 -13.04 -12.68 10.43
N ARG A 50 -12.98 -12.29 11.71
CA ARG A 50 -11.86 -11.49 12.25
C ARG A 50 -10.71 -12.33 12.80
N TYR A 51 -11.00 -13.44 13.48
CA TYR A 51 -10.02 -14.18 14.28
C TYR A 51 -9.70 -15.59 13.77
N LYS A 52 -10.26 -16.02 12.63
CA LYS A 52 -9.95 -17.32 12.02
C LYS A 52 -8.45 -17.59 11.85
N PHE A 53 -7.67 -16.55 11.54
CA PHE A 53 -6.21 -16.66 11.30
C PHE A 53 -5.42 -17.22 12.48
N ILE A 54 -5.99 -17.23 13.69
CA ILE A 54 -5.31 -17.69 14.91
C ILE A 54 -5.16 -19.21 14.91
N SER A 55 -6.18 -19.93 14.44
CA SER A 55 -6.28 -21.39 14.57
C SER A 55 -6.43 -22.11 13.24
N TYR A 56 -6.83 -21.40 12.19
CA TYR A 56 -7.15 -21.98 10.91
C TYR A 56 -6.37 -21.29 9.79
N PRO A 57 -5.81 -22.06 8.85
CA PRO A 57 -5.28 -21.51 7.62
C PRO A 57 -6.33 -20.67 6.90
N GLN A 58 -5.91 -19.58 6.23
CA GLN A 58 -6.84 -18.75 5.47
C GLN A 58 -7.52 -19.53 4.33
N SER A 59 -6.83 -20.52 3.77
CA SER A 59 -7.26 -21.33 2.63
C SER A 59 -8.42 -22.30 2.97
N SER A 60 -8.55 -22.75 4.22
CA SER A 60 -9.53 -23.78 4.57
C SER A 60 -10.94 -23.19 4.75
N PRO A 61 -12.00 -23.78 4.16
CA PRO A 61 -13.36 -23.37 4.47
C PRO A 61 -13.71 -23.80 5.90
N VAL A 62 -14.02 -22.83 6.77
CA VAL A 62 -14.39 -23.09 8.17
C VAL A 62 -15.90 -22.94 8.30
N ARG A 63 -16.55 -23.99 8.81
CA ARG A 63 -17.99 -23.98 9.12
C ARG A 63 -18.23 -23.05 10.32
N ILE A 64 -19.29 -22.24 10.26
CA ILE A 64 -19.63 -21.30 11.33
C ILE A 64 -20.36 -22.07 12.45
N ASN A 65 -19.59 -22.62 13.38
CA ASN A 65 -20.11 -23.43 14.48
C ASN A 65 -19.49 -23.00 15.82
N GLU A 66 -20.19 -23.29 16.92
CA GLU A 66 -19.69 -23.10 18.29
C GLU A 66 -18.31 -23.75 18.50
N VAL A 67 -18.14 -25.01 18.08
CA VAL A 67 -16.89 -25.77 18.24
C VAL A 67 -15.69 -25.07 17.58
N THR A 68 -15.90 -24.47 16.40
CA THR A 68 -14.81 -23.77 15.69
C THR A 68 -14.39 -22.50 16.41
N CYS A 69 -15.36 -21.78 16.99
CA CYS A 69 -15.08 -20.60 17.80
C CYS A 69 -14.40 -20.98 19.11
N GLU A 70 -14.86 -22.06 19.74
CA GLU A 70 -14.30 -22.56 20.99
C GLU A 70 -12.84 -23.01 20.81
N THR A 71 -12.51 -23.62 19.67
CA THR A 71 -11.13 -24.03 19.35
C THR A 71 -10.16 -22.85 19.38
N ILE A 72 -10.58 -21.70 18.83
CA ILE A 72 -9.78 -20.47 18.85
C ILE A 72 -9.57 -19.98 20.29
N LEU A 73 -10.64 -19.97 21.09
CA LEU A 73 -10.59 -19.52 22.49
C LEU A 73 -9.70 -20.44 23.34
N LYS A 74 -9.78 -21.75 23.13
CA LYS A 74 -8.93 -22.77 23.79
C LYS A 74 -7.45 -22.63 23.41
N GLN A 75 -7.14 -22.38 22.13
CA GLN A 75 -5.76 -22.17 21.71
C GLN A 75 -5.13 -20.91 22.35
N LEU A 76 -5.94 -19.89 22.61
CA LEU A 76 -5.53 -18.68 23.32
C LEU A 76 -5.49 -18.85 24.84
N LYS A 77 -5.90 -20.02 25.36
CA LYS A 77 -6.00 -20.32 26.80
C LYS A 77 -6.81 -19.27 27.56
N PHE A 78 -7.90 -18.81 26.94
CA PHE A 78 -8.82 -17.91 27.63
C PHE A 78 -9.63 -18.69 28.65
N ASN A 79 -9.68 -18.15 29.86
CA ASN A 79 -10.55 -18.63 30.93
C ASN A 79 -11.85 -17.78 30.90
N ASP A 80 -12.91 -18.11 31.64
CA ASP A 80 -14.10 -17.26 31.81
C ASP A 80 -14.72 -16.65 30.54
N TYR A 81 -15.05 -17.47 29.53
CA TYR A 81 -15.90 -17.06 28.40
C TYR A 81 -17.22 -17.84 28.41
N VAL A 82 -18.25 -17.27 27.79
CA VAL A 82 -19.53 -17.96 27.61
C VAL A 82 -19.85 -18.04 26.13
N ILE A 83 -20.18 -19.25 25.67
CA ILE A 83 -20.73 -19.45 24.33
C ILE A 83 -22.24 -19.65 24.48
N GLY A 84 -23.00 -18.75 23.85
CA GLY A 84 -24.44 -18.89 23.71
C GLY A 84 -24.81 -19.54 22.39
N LYS A 85 -26.11 -19.67 22.10
CA LYS A 85 -26.62 -20.32 20.89
C LYS A 85 -26.15 -19.69 19.58
N SER A 86 -25.91 -18.38 19.56
CA SER A 86 -25.56 -17.62 18.35
C SER A 86 -24.40 -16.64 18.54
N LYS A 87 -23.95 -16.46 19.78
CA LYS A 87 -23.00 -15.41 20.15
C LYS A 87 -21.97 -15.90 21.18
N ILE A 88 -20.80 -15.31 21.12
CA ILE A 88 -19.70 -15.48 22.07
C ILE A 88 -19.67 -14.25 22.96
N PHE A 89 -19.53 -14.47 24.26
CA PHE A 89 -19.48 -13.44 25.28
C PHE A 89 -18.12 -13.48 25.96
N LEU A 90 -17.44 -12.34 25.96
CA LEU A 90 -16.06 -12.19 26.44
C LEU A 90 -15.96 -11.09 27.48
N LYS A 91 -15.02 -11.28 28.42
CA LYS A 91 -14.50 -10.21 29.27
C LYS A 91 -13.62 -9.28 28.45
N LEU A 92 -13.51 -8.02 28.88
CA LEU A 92 -12.75 -6.99 28.17
C LEU A 92 -11.25 -7.36 28.03
N GLN A 93 -10.67 -8.00 29.04
CA GLN A 93 -9.28 -8.48 29.02
C GLN A 93 -8.99 -9.46 27.86
N HIS A 94 -9.89 -10.40 27.58
CA HIS A 94 -9.70 -11.37 26.49
C HIS A 94 -9.88 -10.70 25.13
N PHE A 95 -10.81 -9.75 25.04
CA PHE A 95 -11.00 -8.96 23.83
C PHE A 95 -9.75 -8.14 23.50
N GLU A 96 -9.09 -7.54 24.48
CA GLU A 96 -7.87 -6.77 24.25
C GLU A 96 -6.74 -7.65 23.70
N VAL A 97 -6.56 -8.85 24.24
CA VAL A 97 -5.58 -9.83 23.73
C VAL A 97 -5.89 -10.24 22.29
N LEU A 98 -7.17 -10.49 21.96
CA LEU A 98 -7.60 -10.78 20.60
C LEU A 98 -7.29 -9.61 19.65
N ASN A 99 -7.58 -8.38 20.08
CA ASN A 99 -7.37 -7.20 19.27
C ASN A 99 -5.87 -6.96 19.03
N GLN A 100 -5.03 -7.16 20.05
CA GLN A 100 -3.59 -7.08 19.91
C GLN A 100 -3.04 -8.10 18.90
N ARG A 101 -3.52 -9.35 18.93
CA ARG A 101 -3.15 -10.39 17.93
C ARG A 101 -3.58 -9.99 16.53
N TYR A 102 -4.78 -9.44 16.40
CA TYR A 102 -5.32 -8.95 15.13
C TYR A 102 -4.45 -7.81 14.56
N GLU A 103 -4.10 -6.81 15.37
CA GLU A 103 -3.22 -5.71 14.95
C GLU A 103 -1.84 -6.19 14.49
N GLN A 104 -1.25 -7.16 15.21
CA GLN A 104 0.02 -7.78 14.80
C GLN A 104 -0.10 -8.50 13.46
N TYR A 105 -1.21 -9.20 13.23
CA TYR A 105 -1.48 -9.88 11.96
C TYR A 105 -1.62 -8.90 10.80
N ILE A 106 -2.39 -7.82 10.98
CA ILE A 106 -2.55 -6.77 9.97
C ILE A 106 -1.21 -6.10 9.64
N LYS A 107 -0.36 -5.83 10.63
CA LYS A 107 1.00 -5.29 10.41
C LYS A 107 1.84 -6.19 9.50
N LYS A 108 1.78 -7.52 9.68
CA LYS A 108 2.48 -8.48 8.81
C LYS A 108 1.96 -8.42 7.37
N ILE A 109 0.64 -8.36 7.19
CA ILE A 109 0.03 -8.21 5.86
C ILE A 109 0.50 -6.93 5.17
N ILE A 110 0.53 -5.81 5.90
CA ILE A 110 0.99 -4.52 5.36
C ILE A 110 2.44 -4.61 4.88
N ILE A 111 3.32 -5.30 5.61
CA ILE A 111 4.72 -5.50 5.19
C ILE A 111 4.79 -6.30 3.88
N CYS A 112 4.06 -7.42 3.78
CA CYS A 112 4.02 -8.21 2.54
C CYS A 112 3.52 -7.38 1.36
N GLN A 113 2.42 -6.64 1.55
CA GLN A 113 1.87 -5.75 0.53
C GLN A 113 2.86 -4.65 0.12
N LYS A 114 3.58 -4.06 1.08
CA LYS A 114 4.61 -3.04 0.83
C LYS A 114 5.73 -3.59 -0.05
N ILE A 115 6.22 -4.79 0.24
CA ILE A 115 7.29 -5.43 -0.53
C ILE A 115 6.83 -5.70 -1.96
N ILE A 116 5.65 -6.33 -2.13
CA ILE A 116 5.10 -6.66 -3.45
C ILE A 116 4.86 -5.39 -4.28
N LYS A 117 4.21 -4.37 -3.70
CA LYS A 117 3.99 -3.08 -4.37
C LYS A 117 5.32 -2.44 -4.77
N GLY A 118 6.33 -2.48 -3.91
CA GLY A 118 7.67 -1.98 -4.21
C GLY A 118 8.34 -2.72 -5.36
N PHE A 119 8.23 -4.05 -5.40
CA PHE A 119 8.76 -4.87 -6.49
C PHE A 119 8.08 -4.55 -7.83
N LEU A 120 6.75 -4.61 -7.87
CA LEU A 120 5.97 -4.34 -9.10
C LEU A 120 6.23 -2.92 -9.64
N THR A 121 6.33 -1.94 -8.75
CA THR A 121 6.61 -0.55 -9.14
C THR A 121 8.00 -0.41 -9.75
N ARG A 122 9.03 -1.02 -9.15
CA ARG A 122 10.39 -1.02 -9.70
C ARG A 122 10.45 -1.67 -11.07
N GLN A 123 9.79 -2.81 -11.24
CA GLN A 123 9.71 -3.49 -12.53
C GLN A 123 9.05 -2.60 -13.60
N LYS A 124 7.93 -1.94 -13.27
CA LYS A 124 7.26 -1.00 -14.17
C LYS A 124 8.17 0.17 -14.56
N ILE A 125 8.90 0.75 -13.61
CA ILE A 125 9.84 1.86 -13.87
C ILE A 125 10.98 1.40 -14.78
N LEU A 126 11.57 0.23 -14.53
CA LEU A 126 12.65 -0.32 -15.34
C LEU A 126 12.19 -0.59 -16.78
N ARG A 127 10.99 -1.15 -16.97
CA ARG A 127 10.40 -1.33 -18.31
C ARG A 127 10.27 0.00 -19.05
N LYS A 128 9.69 1.01 -18.39
CA LYS A 128 9.55 2.36 -18.96
C LYS A 128 10.90 3.01 -19.27
N ALA A 129 11.90 2.81 -18.42
CA ALA A 129 13.25 3.32 -18.64
C ALA A 129 13.93 2.68 -19.86
N LYS A 130 13.82 1.35 -20.02
CA LYS A 130 14.33 0.61 -21.19
C LYS A 130 13.67 1.08 -22.48
N TYR A 131 12.34 1.14 -22.52
CA TYR A 131 11.58 1.66 -23.66
C TYR A 131 12.01 3.09 -24.04
N ASN A 132 12.11 3.98 -23.05
CA ASN A 132 12.58 5.34 -23.31
C ASN A 132 14.04 5.40 -23.79
N ALA A 133 14.90 4.46 -23.38
CA ALA A 133 16.28 4.39 -23.83
C ALA A 133 16.37 3.90 -25.28
N THR A 134 15.57 2.89 -25.67
CA THR A 134 15.51 2.41 -27.06
C THR A 134 14.96 3.48 -28.00
N GLU A 135 13.90 4.18 -27.59
CA GLU A 135 13.36 5.33 -28.33
C GLU A 135 14.41 6.42 -28.55
N ARG A 136 15.15 6.78 -27.48
CA ARG A 136 16.25 7.75 -27.56
C ARG A 136 17.38 7.26 -28.47
N HIS A 137 17.76 6.00 -28.37
CA HIS A 137 18.82 5.42 -29.20
C HIS A 137 18.43 5.40 -30.67
N SER A 138 17.20 4.97 -30.98
CA SER A 138 16.63 4.98 -32.33
C SER A 138 16.70 6.39 -32.94
N PHE A 139 16.14 7.38 -32.23
CA PHE A 139 16.19 8.79 -32.67
C PHE A 139 17.63 9.30 -32.87
N MET A 140 18.53 9.04 -31.92
CA MET A 140 19.93 9.47 -32.03
C MET A 140 20.65 8.80 -33.21
N SER A 141 20.35 7.53 -33.49
CA SER A 141 20.93 6.81 -34.63
C SER A 141 20.52 7.41 -35.97
N GLU A 142 19.26 7.83 -36.11
CA GLU A 142 18.72 8.47 -37.31
C GLU A 142 19.33 9.87 -37.53
N VAL A 143 19.45 10.67 -36.47
CA VAL A 143 20.12 11.98 -36.51
C VAL A 143 21.60 11.81 -36.90
N ASN A 144 22.30 10.86 -36.29
CA ASN A 144 23.71 10.60 -36.58
C ASN A 144 23.91 10.13 -38.03
N TYR A 145 23.06 9.23 -38.52
CA TYR A 145 23.07 8.79 -39.92
C TYR A 145 22.89 9.96 -40.89
N SER A 146 21.91 10.82 -40.63
CA SER A 146 21.62 12.00 -41.45
C SER A 146 22.77 13.00 -41.44
N GLY A 147 23.35 13.27 -40.27
CA GLY A 147 24.53 14.14 -40.12
C GLY A 147 25.76 13.60 -40.86
N LYS A 148 26.03 12.30 -40.75
CA LYS A 148 27.13 11.64 -41.49
C LYS A 148 26.95 11.79 -43.00
N LYS A 149 25.75 11.55 -43.52
CA LYS A 149 25.44 11.71 -44.96
C LYS A 149 25.69 13.14 -45.47
N ILE A 150 25.40 14.16 -44.64
CA ILE A 150 25.69 15.56 -44.97
C ILE A 150 27.21 15.81 -44.98
N MET A 151 27.91 15.33 -43.95
CA MET A 151 29.37 15.46 -43.85
C MET A 151 30.09 14.81 -45.04
N ASP A 152 29.69 13.59 -45.40
CA ASP A 152 30.26 12.86 -46.55
C ASP A 152 30.08 13.65 -47.85
N LYS A 153 28.92 14.28 -48.04
CA LYS A 153 28.66 15.17 -49.19
C LYS A 153 29.52 16.44 -49.17
N LEU A 154 29.73 17.05 -48.00
CA LEU A 154 30.55 18.27 -47.86
C LEU A 154 32.03 17.99 -48.15
N VAL A 155 32.55 16.85 -47.67
CA VAL A 155 33.93 16.42 -47.90
C VAL A 155 34.18 16.07 -49.37
N ALA A 156 33.18 15.57 -50.09
CA ALA A 156 33.28 15.24 -51.50
C ALA A 156 33.26 16.46 -52.45
N LEU A 157 33.07 17.69 -51.94
CA LEU A 157 33.09 18.90 -52.76
C LEU A 157 34.53 19.29 -53.14
N PRO A 158 34.83 19.58 -54.41
CA PRO A 158 36.19 19.65 -54.95
C PRO A 158 37.06 20.82 -54.44
N ASN A 159 36.56 21.69 -53.56
CA ASN A 159 37.29 22.87 -53.06
C ASN A 159 37.23 23.07 -51.53
N VAL A 160 36.87 22.05 -50.73
CA VAL A 160 36.96 22.16 -49.26
C VAL A 160 38.35 21.70 -48.80
N SER A 161 39.36 22.56 -48.98
CA SER A 161 40.67 22.37 -48.36
C SER A 161 40.52 22.55 -46.84
N ALA A 162 41.06 21.62 -46.04
CA ALA A 162 41.04 21.65 -44.57
C ALA A 162 41.58 22.95 -43.93
N LYS A 163 42.18 23.85 -44.72
CA LYS A 163 42.63 25.20 -44.30
C LYS A 163 41.50 26.22 -44.11
N SER A 164 40.28 26.01 -44.62
CA SER A 164 39.15 26.94 -44.42
C SER A 164 38.28 26.63 -43.19
N ILE A 165 38.50 25.50 -42.52
CA ILE A 165 37.71 25.06 -41.35
C ILE A 165 38.24 25.69 -40.04
N GLN A 166 39.49 26.18 -40.01
CA GLN A 166 40.11 26.80 -38.83
C GLN A 166 39.65 28.25 -38.54
N GLN A 167 38.70 28.81 -39.31
CA GLN A 167 38.21 30.17 -39.10
C GLN A 167 36.69 30.28 -39.19
N ILE A 168 35.95 29.40 -38.52
CA ILE A 168 34.58 29.75 -38.11
C ILE A 168 34.71 30.42 -36.74
N PRO A 169 34.56 31.74 -36.62
CA PRO A 169 34.51 32.36 -35.30
C PRO A 169 33.28 31.79 -34.61
N LEU A 170 33.46 31.18 -33.43
CA LEU A 170 32.35 30.88 -32.54
C LEU A 170 31.65 32.20 -32.25
N ASN A 171 30.47 32.41 -32.84
CA ASN A 171 29.67 33.59 -32.56
C ASN A 171 29.17 33.47 -31.12
N PRO A 172 29.44 34.46 -30.23
CA PRO A 172 29.07 34.33 -28.82
C PRO A 172 27.57 34.13 -28.58
N ASP A 173 26.73 34.48 -29.57
CA ASP A 173 25.28 34.24 -29.57
C ASP A 173 24.84 32.81 -29.92
N ASP A 174 25.71 31.93 -30.44
CA ASP A 174 25.35 30.53 -30.73
C ASP A 174 25.13 29.72 -29.45
N SER A 175 25.67 30.19 -28.32
CA SER A 175 25.35 29.69 -26.97
C SER A 175 23.86 29.87 -26.61
N LYS A 176 23.20 30.92 -27.13
CA LYS A 176 21.79 31.23 -26.83
C LYS A 176 20.82 30.41 -27.68
N ARG A 177 21.21 29.97 -28.89
CA ARG A 177 20.39 29.11 -29.77
C ARG A 177 20.18 27.71 -29.20
N SER A 178 21.18 27.14 -28.53
CA SER A 178 21.07 25.86 -27.82
C SER A 178 19.92 25.85 -26.78
N GLY A 179 19.73 26.97 -26.08
CA GLY A 179 18.67 27.13 -25.08
C GLY A 179 17.25 27.15 -25.67
N HIS A 180 17.08 27.51 -26.93
CA HIS A 180 15.75 27.57 -27.58
C HIS A 180 15.21 26.16 -27.91
N TYR A 181 16.07 25.25 -28.36
CA TYR A 181 15.72 23.84 -28.56
C TYR A 181 15.47 23.12 -27.24
N ALA A 182 16.22 23.46 -26.18
CA ALA A 182 16.00 22.94 -24.82
C ALA A 182 14.62 23.33 -24.24
N LYS A 183 14.20 24.60 -24.41
CA LYS A 183 12.88 25.10 -23.94
C LYS A 183 11.70 24.50 -24.70
N LYS A 184 11.82 24.24 -26.01
CA LYS A 184 10.75 23.62 -26.82
C LYS A 184 10.52 22.14 -26.44
N ARG A 185 11.59 21.44 -26.04
CA ARG A 185 11.56 20.04 -25.54
C ARG A 185 10.92 19.90 -24.15
N LEU A 186 11.07 20.89 -23.26
CA LEU A 186 10.37 20.92 -21.96
C LEU A 186 8.85 21.14 -22.10
N LYS A 187 8.40 21.87 -23.13
CA LYS A 187 6.98 22.09 -23.42
C LYS A 187 6.29 20.86 -24.05
N SER A 188 6.98 20.07 -24.87
CA SER A 188 6.42 18.82 -25.42
C SER A 188 6.33 17.70 -24.37
N ASN A 189 7.32 17.60 -23.47
CA ASN A 189 7.34 16.57 -22.42
C ASN A 189 6.29 16.79 -21.31
N LYS A 190 5.77 18.02 -21.15
CA LYS A 190 4.61 18.31 -20.27
C LYS A 190 3.27 17.90 -20.88
N LYS A 191 3.20 17.72 -22.21
CA LYS A 191 1.96 17.38 -22.93
C LYS A 191 1.78 15.85 -23.06
N SER A 192 2.86 15.07 -23.01
CA SER A 192 2.83 13.59 -23.01
C SER A 192 2.61 12.95 -21.63
N THR A 193 2.61 13.74 -20.54
CA THR A 193 2.36 13.22 -19.18
C THR A 193 0.88 13.16 -18.80
N SER A 194 -0.06 13.68 -19.60
CA SER A 194 -1.50 13.67 -19.28
C SER A 194 -2.35 12.68 -20.07
N THR A 195 -1.79 11.98 -21.06
CA THR A 195 -2.54 11.01 -21.88
C THR A 195 -1.60 9.88 -22.33
N ALA A 196 -1.37 8.88 -21.48
CA ALA A 196 -0.82 7.60 -21.89
C ALA A 196 -1.18 6.54 -20.84
N ASP A 197 -2.47 6.24 -20.79
CA ASP A 197 -2.93 4.89 -20.45
C ASP A 197 -2.72 4.04 -21.72
N GLU A 198 -1.46 3.82 -22.08
CA GLU A 198 -1.08 2.88 -23.13
C GLU A 198 -0.61 1.60 -22.44
N SER A 199 -1.47 0.59 -22.51
CA SER A 199 -1.18 -0.79 -22.15
C SER A 199 0.01 -1.29 -22.97
N ILE A 200 1.20 -1.26 -22.36
CA ILE A 200 2.39 -1.94 -22.86
C ILE A 200 2.01 -3.42 -23.08
N PRO A 201 2.16 -3.99 -24.30
CA PRO A 201 1.82 -5.39 -24.55
C PRO A 201 2.57 -6.30 -23.58
N MET A 202 1.83 -7.14 -22.85
CA MET A 202 2.40 -8.12 -21.94
C MET A 202 3.10 -9.21 -22.76
N ASP A 203 4.37 -9.46 -22.45
CA ASP A 203 5.12 -10.56 -23.05
C ASP A 203 4.54 -11.90 -22.55
N GLU A 204 4.36 -12.88 -23.44
CA GLU A 204 3.71 -14.18 -23.18
C GLU A 204 4.46 -14.99 -22.09
N HIS A 205 5.76 -14.75 -21.98
CA HIS A 205 6.62 -15.28 -20.94
C HIS A 205 6.30 -14.70 -19.56
N GLU A 206 5.88 -13.43 -19.48
CA GLU A 206 5.56 -12.73 -18.23
C GLU A 206 4.17 -13.08 -17.68
N HIS A 207 3.19 -13.40 -18.55
CA HIS A 207 1.90 -13.96 -18.11
C HIS A 207 2.11 -15.32 -17.44
N THR A 208 2.97 -16.14 -18.03
CA THR A 208 3.38 -17.43 -17.50
C THR A 208 4.13 -17.28 -16.17
N GLU A 209 5.00 -16.28 -16.04
CA GLU A 209 5.74 -16.02 -14.81
C GLU A 209 4.84 -15.45 -13.69
N MET A 210 3.85 -14.62 -14.03
CA MET A 210 2.82 -14.16 -13.10
C MET A 210 1.95 -15.33 -12.59
N LEU A 211 1.55 -16.24 -13.47
CA LEU A 211 0.84 -17.47 -13.10
C LEU A 211 1.72 -18.41 -12.27
N ARG A 212 3.03 -18.46 -12.55
CA ARG A 212 4.02 -19.25 -11.79
C ARG A 212 4.25 -18.65 -10.41
N ILE A 213 4.37 -17.34 -10.25
CA ILE A 213 4.47 -16.64 -8.95
C ILE A 213 3.17 -16.78 -8.14
N ALA A 214 2.00 -16.71 -8.81
CA ALA A 214 0.70 -16.97 -8.18
C ALA A 214 0.50 -18.44 -7.79
N LYS A 215 1.16 -19.39 -8.46
CA LYS A 215 1.24 -20.82 -8.08
C LYS A 215 2.24 -21.05 -6.95
N VAL A 216 3.41 -20.43 -6.98
CA VAL A 216 4.42 -20.52 -5.90
C VAL A 216 3.88 -19.92 -4.60
N SER A 217 3.08 -18.85 -4.69
CA SER A 217 2.37 -18.29 -3.52
C SER A 217 1.26 -19.23 -2.98
N ARG A 218 0.77 -20.18 -3.80
CA ARG A 218 -0.16 -21.25 -3.38
C ARG A 218 0.56 -22.50 -2.88
N HIS A 219 1.75 -22.82 -3.39
CA HIS A 219 2.56 -23.95 -2.94
C HIS A 219 3.33 -23.63 -1.64
N GLN A 220 3.75 -22.37 -1.42
CA GLN A 220 4.29 -21.97 -0.12
C GLN A 220 3.23 -21.94 0.99
N SER A 221 1.94 -22.06 0.67
CA SER A 221 0.90 -22.34 1.68
C SER A 221 0.64 -23.83 1.91
N GLU A 222 1.25 -24.74 1.14
CA GLU A 222 1.14 -26.21 1.30
C GLU A 222 2.42 -26.84 1.88
N VAL A 223 3.55 -26.11 1.89
CA VAL A 223 4.86 -26.61 2.40
C VAL A 223 5.17 -26.13 3.82
N PHE A 224 4.26 -25.37 4.44
CA PHE A 224 4.34 -24.94 5.85
C PHE A 224 3.21 -25.55 6.73
N ASP A 225 2.56 -26.62 6.25
CA ASP A 225 1.73 -27.51 7.09
C ASP A 225 2.59 -28.37 8.03
#